data_AF-A0A7R9SH84-F1
#
_entry.id   AF-A0A7R9SH84-F1
#
_cell.length_a   1.000
_cell.length_b   1.000
_cell.length_c   1.000
_cell.angle_alpha   90.00
_cell.angle_beta   90.00
_cell.angle_gamma   90.00
#
_symmetry.space_group_name_H-M   'P 1'
#
loop_
_entity.id
_entity.type
_entity.pdbx_description
1 polymer ?
#
loop_
_entity_poly.entity_id
_entity_poly.type
_entity_poly.pdbx_seq_one_letter_code
_entity_poly.pdbx_strand_id
1 'polypeptide(L)'
;SHYNPPLRPTQCTKCWRVGHIAKSCCYPERCKFCAGTHHYTLCTEKLDLAKRKCVNCGQAHAASNTRCETYQNEHIRKLTKEAALANLRQKIVSKHRESAIYRALIAATDKARQPLPKFLPADKIAQYKKERHETKTQPNKWTKP
;
A
#
# COMPACT_ATOMS: atom_id res chain seq x y z
N SER A 1 -9.74 1.46 -11.24
CA SER A 1 -8.58 2.35 -11.17
C SER A 1 -7.96 2.22 -9.80
N HIS A 2 -6.74 1.67 -9.68
CA HIS A 2 -6.03 1.65 -8.39
C HIS A 2 -5.43 3.04 -8.19
N TYR A 3 -6.02 3.84 -7.29
CA TYR A 3 -5.49 5.14 -6.90
C TYR A 3 -4.11 4.97 -6.26
N ASN A 4 -3.06 5.44 -6.94
CA ASN A 4 -1.72 5.54 -6.38
C ASN A 4 -1.51 6.97 -5.88
N PRO A 5 -1.63 7.23 -4.55
CA PRO A 5 -1.50 8.58 -4.03
C PRO A 5 -0.11 9.16 -4.34
N PRO A 6 -0.04 10.45 -4.72
CA PRO A 6 1.24 11.10 -4.98
C PRO A 6 2.10 11.12 -3.72
N LEU A 7 3.38 10.83 -3.92
CA LEU A 7 4.37 10.59 -2.87
C LEU A 7 4.93 11.85 -2.24
N ARG A 8 4.06 12.55 -1.52
CA ARG A 8 4.40 13.81 -0.87
C ARG A 8 5.31 13.60 0.35
N PRO A 9 6.29 14.50 0.57
CA PRO A 9 6.99 14.63 1.85
C PRO A 9 6.00 14.67 3.01
N THR A 10 6.34 13.96 4.08
CA THR A 10 5.58 14.03 5.32
C THR A 10 5.86 15.40 5.94
N GLN A 11 4.82 16.16 6.25
CA GLN A 11 4.94 17.44 6.93
C GLN A 11 4.19 17.39 8.26
N CYS A 12 4.87 17.80 9.32
CA CYS A 12 4.30 17.86 10.65
C CYS A 12 3.30 19.01 10.74
N THR A 13 2.05 18.76 11.14
CA THR A 13 1.03 19.82 11.26
C THR A 13 1.20 20.69 12.51
N LYS A 14 2.02 20.28 13.48
CA LYS A 14 2.35 21.04 14.70
C LYS A 14 3.48 22.05 14.47
N CYS A 15 4.62 21.60 13.95
CA CYS A 15 5.81 22.44 13.79
C CYS A 15 6.11 22.82 12.34
N TRP A 16 5.35 22.30 11.37
CA TRP A 16 5.47 22.54 9.92
C TRP A 16 6.79 22.11 9.27
N ARG A 17 7.65 21.44 10.03
CA ARG A 17 8.86 20.82 9.50
C ARG A 17 8.54 19.58 8.69
N VAL A 18 9.35 19.35 7.66
CA VAL A 18 9.30 18.13 6.85
C VAL A 18 9.96 16.95 7.58
N GLY A 19 9.58 15.72 7.23
CA GLY A 19 10.23 14.48 7.66
C GLY A 19 9.51 13.68 8.76
N HIS A 20 8.53 14.25 9.47
CA HIS A 20 7.81 13.55 10.56
C HIS A 20 6.34 13.97 10.66
N ILE A 21 5.54 13.19 11.40
CA ILE A 21 4.12 13.48 11.67
C ILE A 21 3.95 14.18 13.02
N ALA A 22 2.81 14.84 13.23
CA ALA A 22 2.52 15.53 14.49
C ALA A 22 2.53 14.60 15.71
N LYS A 23 2.05 13.35 15.56
CA LYS A 23 2.04 12.35 16.63
C LYS A 23 3.44 12.03 17.18
N SER A 24 4.48 12.14 16.35
CA SER A 24 5.88 11.88 16.73
C SER A 24 6.67 13.17 16.93
N CYS A 25 6.01 14.32 17.09
CA CYS A 25 6.66 15.62 17.16
C CYS A 25 6.93 16.06 18.60
N CYS A 26 8.21 16.15 18.95
CA CYS A 26 8.68 16.68 20.24
C CYS A 26 8.99 18.19 20.21
N TYR A 27 8.85 18.85 19.05
CA TYR A 27 9.12 20.28 18.90
C TYR A 27 7.94 21.15 19.33
N PRO A 28 8.17 22.42 19.72
CA PRO A 28 7.09 23.38 19.97
C PRO A 28 6.28 23.66 18.70
N GLU A 29 5.06 24.16 18.89
CA GLU A 29 4.20 24.61 17.79
C GLU A 29 4.83 25.78 17.03
N ARG A 30 4.64 25.80 15.70
CA ARG A 30 5.09 26.88 14.83
C ARG A 30 3.99 27.27 13.84
N CYS A 31 3.92 28.54 13.49
CA CYS A 31 3.02 29.03 12.45
C CYS A 31 3.60 28.71 11.06
N LYS A 32 2.77 28.16 10.17
CA LYS A 32 3.17 27.83 8.79
C LYS A 32 3.48 29.03 7.91
N PHE A 33 3.00 30.22 8.28
CA PHE A 33 3.14 31.44 7.48
C PHE A 33 4.35 32.25 7.88
N CYS A 34 4.52 32.55 9.17
CA CYS A 34 5.55 33.45 9.69
C CYS A 34 6.59 32.77 10.60
N ALA A 35 6.50 31.44 10.78
CA ALA A 35 7.32 30.68 11.72
C ALA A 35 7.24 31.13 13.19
N GLY A 36 6.23 31.90 13.62
CA GLY A 36 6.02 32.27 15.02
C GLY A 36 5.57 31.10 15.92
N THR A 37 5.49 31.30 17.24
CA THR A 37 5.16 30.27 18.25
C THR A 37 3.65 30.14 18.54
N HIS A 38 2.82 30.35 17.53
CA HIS A 38 1.36 30.27 17.63
C HIS A 38 0.78 29.36 16.54
N HIS A 39 -0.43 28.87 16.76
CA HIS A 39 -1.15 28.08 15.78
C HIS A 39 -1.51 28.94 14.55
N TYR A 40 -1.36 28.39 13.34
CA TYR A 40 -1.49 29.17 12.11
C TYR A 40 -2.86 29.87 11.91
N THR A 41 -3.90 29.41 12.60
CA THR A 41 -5.23 30.06 12.56
C THR A 41 -5.26 31.40 13.31
N LEU A 42 -4.36 31.58 14.28
CA LEU A 42 -4.22 32.80 15.08
C LEU A 42 -3.20 33.79 14.47
N CYS A 43 -2.67 33.48 13.29
CA CYS A 43 -1.67 34.32 12.64
C CYS A 43 -2.31 35.58 12.05
N THR A 44 -2.03 36.72 12.67
CA THR A 44 -2.40 38.05 12.16
C THR A 44 -1.69 38.39 10.85
N GLU A 45 -0.49 37.86 10.65
CA GLU A 45 0.39 38.14 9.51
C GLU A 45 0.19 37.18 8.32
N LYS A 46 -0.90 36.40 8.28
CA LYS A 46 -1.10 35.36 7.25
C LYS A 46 -1.19 35.92 5.81
N LEU A 47 -1.68 37.15 5.68
CA LEU A 47 -1.85 37.86 4.40
C LEU A 47 -0.64 38.73 4.04
N ASP A 48 0.21 39.06 5.02
CA ASP A 48 1.42 39.85 4.78
C ASP A 48 2.51 38.95 4.18
N LEU A 49 2.78 39.13 2.89
CA LEU A 49 3.79 38.36 2.17
C LEU A 49 5.22 38.68 2.64
N ALA A 50 5.48 39.90 3.10
CA ALA A 50 6.80 40.33 3.57
C ALA A 50 7.17 39.69 4.91
N LYS A 51 6.17 39.39 5.75
CA LYS A 51 6.36 38.69 7.02
C LYS A 51 6.37 37.17 6.90
N ARG A 52 6.24 36.61 5.69
CA ARG A 52 6.33 35.17 5.50
C ARG A 52 7.73 34.67 5.79
N LYS A 53 7.80 33.55 6.50
CA LYS A 53 9.05 32.87 6.82
C LYS A 53 8.83 31.38 6.89
N CYS A 54 9.58 30.66 6.06
CA CYS A 54 9.52 29.21 6.04
C CYS A 54 10.25 28.61 7.25
N VAL A 55 9.61 27.69 7.98
CA VAL A 55 10.25 26.99 9.11
C VAL A 55 11.36 26.03 8.67
N ASN A 56 11.41 25.64 7.40
CA ASN A 56 12.35 24.66 6.86
C ASN A 56 13.63 25.31 6.30
N CYS A 57 13.49 26.35 5.47
CA CYS A 57 14.63 27.01 4.80
C CYS A 57 14.85 28.47 5.25
N GLY A 58 13.96 29.04 6.05
CA GLY A 58 14.05 30.44 6.51
C GLY A 58 13.66 31.51 5.47
N GLN A 59 13.41 31.14 4.22
CA GLN A 59 13.11 32.07 3.12
C GLN A 59 11.67 32.63 3.17
N ALA A 60 11.41 33.68 2.38
CA ALA A 60 10.18 34.47 2.35
C ALA A 60 8.99 33.75 1.66
N HIS A 61 8.56 32.62 2.21
CA HIS A 61 7.36 31.90 1.79
C HIS A 61 6.78 31.05 2.92
N ALA A 62 5.54 30.58 2.77
CA ALA A 62 4.94 29.66 3.73
C ALA A 62 5.66 28.30 3.74
N ALA A 63 5.62 27.60 4.87
CA ALA A 63 6.19 26.27 5.03
C ALA A 63 5.55 25.20 4.13
N SER A 64 4.32 25.45 3.64
CA SER A 64 3.60 24.56 2.71
C SER A 64 3.96 24.79 1.24
N ASN A 65 4.89 25.71 0.93
CA ASN A 65 5.31 25.96 -0.45
C ASN A 65 6.05 24.73 -1.00
N THR A 66 5.48 24.09 -2.01
CA THR A 66 6.08 22.91 -2.67
C THR A 66 7.36 23.26 -3.42
N ARG A 67 7.58 24.52 -3.81
CA ARG A 67 8.83 24.97 -4.45
C ARG A 67 9.97 25.25 -3.46
N CYS A 68 9.74 25.04 -2.16
CA CYS A 68 10.78 25.14 -1.15
C CYS A 68 11.86 24.08 -1.41
N GLU A 69 13.13 24.51 -1.47
CA GLU A 69 14.26 23.61 -1.70
C GLU A 69 14.31 22.46 -0.68
N THR A 70 14.17 22.76 0.62
CA THR A 70 14.15 21.73 1.67
C THR A 70 13.00 20.74 1.49
N TYR A 71 11.83 21.20 1.01
CA TYR A 71 10.71 20.32 0.71
C TYR A 71 10.99 19.43 -0.50
N GLN A 72 11.56 20.00 -1.57
CA GLN A 72 11.92 19.26 -2.78
C GLN A 72 13.01 18.22 -2.49
N ASN A 73 14.01 18.55 -1.67
CA ASN A 73 15.06 17.62 -1.28
C ASN A 73 14.48 16.42 -0.53
N GLU A 74 13.53 16.63 0.39
CA GLU A 74 12.81 15.52 1.06
C GLU A 74 11.91 14.73 0.09
N HIS A 75 11.34 15.38 -0.92
CA HIS A 75 10.53 14.71 -1.94
C HIS A 75 11.40 13.79 -2.79
N ILE A 76 12.53 14.30 -3.29
CA ILE A 76 13.52 13.52 -4.03
C ILE A 76 14.02 12.36 -3.16
N ARG A 77 14.34 12.60 -1.87
CA ARG A 77 14.78 11.54 -0.95
C ARG A 77 13.75 10.42 -0.78
N LYS A 78 12.46 10.75 -0.75
CA LYS A 78 11.40 9.73 -0.73
C LYS A 78 11.33 8.95 -2.04
N LEU A 79 11.30 9.64 -3.17
CA LEU A 79 11.24 9.02 -4.49
C LEU A 79 12.43 8.08 -4.73
N THR A 80 13.64 8.50 -4.36
CA THR A 80 14.85 7.66 -4.50
C THR A 80 14.79 6.44 -3.60
N LYS A 81 14.34 6.59 -2.34
CA LYS A 81 14.17 5.45 -1.43
C LYS A 81 13.15 4.45 -1.97
N GLU A 82 12.05 4.91 -2.55
CA GLU A 82 11.03 4.02 -3.10
C GLU A 82 11.47 3.34 -4.38
N ALA A 83 12.17 4.05 -5.27
CA ALA A 83 12.81 3.44 -6.42
C ALA A 83 13.80 2.36 -5.99
N ALA A 84 14.63 2.63 -4.97
CA ALA A 84 15.56 1.64 -4.42
C ALA A 84 14.84 0.42 -3.84
N LEU A 85 13.75 0.62 -3.09
CA LEU A 85 12.92 -0.47 -2.56
C LEU A 85 12.24 -1.28 -3.67
N ALA A 86 11.74 -0.62 -4.73
CA ALA A 86 11.16 -1.28 -5.88
C ALA A 86 12.20 -2.14 -6.60
N ASN A 87 13.40 -1.60 -6.83
CA ASN A 87 14.52 -2.34 -7.41
C ASN A 87 14.92 -3.55 -6.55
N LEU A 88 14.98 -3.38 -5.23
CA LEU A 88 15.27 -4.49 -4.31
C LEU A 88 14.19 -5.59 -4.39
N ARG A 89 12.90 -5.20 -4.40
CA ARG A 89 11.79 -6.14 -4.57
C ARG A 89 11.90 -6.93 -5.87
N GLN A 90 12.22 -6.25 -6.98
CA GLN A 90 12.43 -6.91 -8.28
C GLN A 90 13.60 -7.91 -8.24
N LYS A 91 14.74 -7.54 -7.64
CA LYS A 91 15.89 -8.44 -7.47
C LYS A 91 15.57 -9.68 -6.63
N ILE A 92 14.77 -9.52 -5.57
CA ILE A 92 14.34 -10.66 -4.74
C ILE A 92 13.46 -11.61 -5.56
N VAL A 93 12.52 -11.08 -6.34
CA VAL A 93 11.63 -11.88 -7.20
C VAL A 93 12.41 -12.61 -8.29
N SER A 94 13.37 -11.94 -8.95
CA SER A 94 14.19 -12.59 -9.99
C SER A 94 15.00 -13.75 -9.39
N LYS A 95 15.65 -13.53 -8.25
CA LYS A 95 16.40 -14.57 -7.54
C LYS A 95 15.51 -15.74 -7.10
N HIS A 96 14.30 -15.47 -6.60
CA HIS A 96 13.34 -16.52 -6.27
C HIS A 96 12.93 -17.33 -7.51
N ARG A 97 12.69 -16.68 -8.66
CA ARG A 97 12.37 -17.37 -9.93
C ARG A 97 13.52 -18.22 -10.44
N GLU A 98 14.76 -17.85 -10.15
CA GLU A 98 15.94 -18.65 -10.50
C GLU A 98 16.15 -19.82 -9.53
N SER A 99 15.49 -19.86 -8.36
CA SER A 99 15.59 -21.01 -7.46
C SER A 99 14.97 -22.25 -8.09
N ALA A 100 15.77 -23.32 -8.22
CA ALA A 100 15.30 -24.60 -8.77
C ALA A 100 14.12 -25.18 -7.98
N ILE A 101 14.15 -25.02 -6.64
CA ILE A 101 13.08 -25.45 -5.73
C ILE A 101 11.79 -24.66 -6.03
N TYR A 102 11.89 -23.34 -6.15
CA TYR A 102 10.72 -22.49 -6.43
C TYR A 102 10.14 -22.76 -7.82
N ARG A 103 10.99 -22.96 -8.84
CA ARG A 103 10.56 -23.37 -10.19
C ARG A 103 9.82 -24.70 -10.18
N ALA A 104 10.34 -25.69 -9.45
CA ALA A 104 9.69 -26.99 -9.31
C ALA A 104 8.34 -26.90 -8.60
N LEU A 105 8.22 -26.07 -7.56
CA LEU A 105 6.95 -25.81 -6.88
C LEU A 105 5.91 -25.16 -7.80
N ILE A 106 6.29 -24.11 -8.54
CA ILE A 106 5.39 -23.45 -9.51
C ILE A 106 4.93 -24.46 -10.58
N ALA A 107 5.85 -25.24 -11.16
CA ALA A 107 5.53 -26.27 -12.14
C ALA A 107 4.60 -27.36 -11.58
N ALA A 108 4.78 -27.78 -10.33
CA ALA A 108 3.89 -28.73 -9.67
C ALA A 108 2.49 -28.15 -9.45
N THR A 109 2.39 -26.87 -9.07
CA THR A 109 1.09 -26.19 -8.91
C THR A 109 0.37 -25.94 -10.23
N ASP A 110 1.09 -25.58 -11.31
CA ASP A 110 0.48 -25.41 -12.64
C ASP A 110 0.01 -26.76 -13.20
N LYS A 111 0.73 -27.84 -12.93
CA LYS A 111 0.31 -29.21 -13.28
C LYS A 111 -0.94 -29.65 -12.52
N ALA A 112 -1.12 -29.19 -11.28
CA ALA A 112 -2.35 -29.39 -10.51
C ALA A 112 -3.52 -28.48 -10.96
N ARG A 113 -3.23 -27.45 -11.76
CA ARG A 113 -4.21 -26.49 -12.31
C ARG A 113 -4.71 -26.86 -13.71
N GLN A 114 -4.48 -28.10 -14.16
CA GLN A 114 -5.15 -28.61 -15.36
C GLN A 114 -6.67 -28.44 -15.18
N PRO A 115 -7.38 -27.89 -16.18
CA PRO A 115 -8.81 -27.71 -16.08
C PRO A 115 -9.45 -29.08 -15.81
N LEU A 116 -10.33 -29.15 -14.80
CA LEU A 116 -11.25 -30.28 -14.64
C LEU A 116 -11.84 -30.60 -16.02
N PRO A 117 -11.81 -31.86 -16.48
CA PRO A 117 -12.29 -32.20 -17.80
C PRO A 117 -13.73 -31.70 -17.95
N LYS A 118 -13.98 -30.90 -19.00
CA LYS A 118 -15.26 -30.19 -19.22
C LYS A 118 -16.45 -31.15 -19.38
N PHE A 119 -16.18 -32.43 -19.57
CA PHE A 119 -17.14 -33.51 -19.55
C PHE A 119 -16.57 -34.66 -18.71
N LEU A 120 -17.34 -35.16 -17.74
CA LEU A 120 -17.09 -36.51 -17.25
C LEU A 120 -17.30 -37.46 -18.43
N PRO A 121 -16.38 -38.42 -18.66
CA PRO A 121 -16.58 -39.48 -19.64
C PRO A 121 -17.94 -40.15 -19.45
N ALA A 122 -18.63 -40.48 -20.55
CA ALA A 122 -20.02 -40.96 -20.52
C ALA A 122 -20.20 -42.23 -19.67
N ASP A 123 -19.16 -43.06 -19.62
CA ASP A 123 -19.00 -44.22 -18.73
C ASP A 123 -19.07 -43.84 -17.25
N LYS A 124 -18.42 -42.75 -16.83
CA LYS A 124 -18.50 -42.25 -15.44
C LYS A 124 -19.86 -41.63 -15.11
N ILE A 125 -20.51 -40.98 -16.09
CA ILE A 125 -21.88 -40.48 -15.93
C ILE A 125 -22.87 -41.65 -15.78
N ALA A 126 -22.68 -42.73 -16.53
CA ALA A 126 -23.51 -43.92 -16.44
C ALA A 126 -23.32 -44.65 -15.10
N GLN A 127 -22.09 -44.76 -14.61
CA GLN A 127 -21.79 -45.32 -13.29
C GLN A 127 -22.46 -44.50 -12.16
N TYR A 128 -22.30 -43.18 -12.16
CA TYR A 128 -22.93 -42.30 -11.16
C TYR A 128 -24.47 -42.38 -11.18
N LYS A 129 -25.07 -42.52 -12.36
CA LYS A 129 -26.53 -42.69 -12.50
C LYS A 129 -27.01 -44.06 -11.99
N LYS A 130 -26.23 -45.13 -12.15
CA LYS A 130 -26.53 -46.45 -11.59
C LYS A 130 -26.48 -46.44 -10.05
N GLU A 131 -25.40 -45.92 -9.48
CA GLU A 131 -25.20 -45.81 -8.03
C GLU A 131 -26.29 -44.94 -7.36
N ARG A 132 -26.74 -43.88 -8.03
CA ARG A 132 -27.84 -43.01 -7.55
C ARG A 132 -29.23 -43.67 -7.64
N HIS A 133 -29.43 -44.62 -8.54
CA HIS A 133 -30.69 -45.37 -8.64
C HIS A 133 -30.77 -46.48 -7.60
N GLU A 134 -29.64 -47.12 -7.29
CA GLU A 134 -29.53 -48.16 -6.25
C GLU A 134 -29.68 -47.60 -4.82
N THR A 135 -29.32 -46.33 -4.60
CA THR A 135 -29.46 -45.67 -3.29
C THR A 135 -30.85 -45.11 -3.01
N LYS A 136 -31.76 -45.07 -4.00
CA LYS A 136 -33.14 -44.58 -3.83
C LYS A 136 -34.15 -45.66 -3.43
N THR A 137 -33.78 -46.94 -3.45
CA THR A 137 -34.65 -48.08 -3.09
C THR A 137 -34.46 -48.58 -1.66
N GLN A 138 -33.64 -47.93 -0.83
CA GLN A 138 -33.55 -48.27 0.59
C GLN A 138 -34.51 -47.40 1.42
N PRO A 139 -35.52 -48.00 2.10
CA PRO A 139 -36.44 -47.25 2.96
C PRO A 139 -35.70 -46.71 4.19
N ASN A 140 -35.91 -45.42 4.44
CA ASN A 140 -35.33 -44.66 5.53
C ASN A 140 -35.77 -45.21 6.90
N LYS A 141 -34.88 -45.90 7.63
CA LYS A 141 -35.10 -46.31 9.03
C LYS A 141 -34.37 -45.37 9.97
N TRP A 142 -35.04 -44.31 10.43
CA TRP A 142 -34.66 -43.59 11.65
C TRP A 142 -35.75 -43.78 12.70
N THR A 143 -35.62 -44.84 13.49
CA THR A 143 -36.19 -44.90 14.84
C THR A 143 -35.22 -44.20 15.78
N LYS A 144 -35.68 -43.13 16.42
CA LYS A 144 -35.00 -42.44 17.53
C LYS A 144 -34.84 -43.37 18.74
N PRO A 145 -33.70 -43.31 19.43
CA PRO A 145 -33.68 -43.24 20.89
C PRO A 145 -33.49 -41.79 21.33
#